data_AF-A9BKC7-F1
#
_entry.id   AF-A9BKC7-F1
#
_cell.length_a   1.000
_cell.length_b   1.000
_cell.length_c   1.000
_cell.angle_alpha   90.00
_cell.angle_beta   90.00
_cell.angle_gamma   90.00
#
_symmetry.space_group_name_H-M   'P 1'
#
loop_
_entity.id
_entity.type
_entity.pdbx_description
1 polymer ?
#
loop_
_entity_poly.entity_id
_entity_poly.type
_entity_poly.pdbx_seq_one_letter_code
_entity_poly.pdbx_strand_id
1 'polypeptide(L)'
;MVYKKKAKIKSLKFWHGTTTLAFVCQSGIIVSVDSRASMGKYIGSSNVRKVIPINDYMLGTMAGGAADCFFWERNLGIICHLYELQNQHKISISGASKIFTNMIYKYKNSGLSIGAMIIGWDQTGPGLFYVDSEANRIKIKMISVGSGSTFAFGILDSGYKWNLSLKEGIELGKNSIFHAAFKDAYSGGKINSYLVRNNGWIKIASEDIGKEFFLKYKK
;
A
#
# COMPACT_ATOMS: atom_id res chain seq x y z
N MET A 1 -27.29 13.81 40.90
CA MET A 1 -26.18 13.68 39.93
C MET A 1 -26.37 12.40 39.13
N VAL A 2 -26.96 12.50 37.93
CA VAL A 2 -27.27 11.33 37.09
C VAL A 2 -26.02 10.97 36.28
N TYR A 3 -25.41 9.82 36.58
CA TYR A 3 -24.35 9.23 35.78
C TYR A 3 -24.88 8.91 34.38
N LYS A 4 -24.55 9.75 33.38
CA LYS A 4 -24.73 9.40 31.97
C LYS A 4 -23.78 8.24 31.64
N LYS A 5 -24.33 7.03 31.49
CA LYS A 5 -23.65 5.90 30.84
C LYS A 5 -23.06 6.39 29.51
N LYS A 6 -21.73 6.45 29.40
CA LYS A 6 -21.06 6.60 28.10
C LYS A 6 -21.59 5.48 27.20
N ALA A 7 -22.33 5.84 26.15
CA ALA A 7 -22.70 4.90 25.11
C ALA A 7 -21.41 4.25 24.62
N LYS A 8 -21.28 2.93 24.77
CA LYS A 8 -20.25 2.16 24.06
C LYS A 8 -20.51 2.41 22.59
N ILE A 9 -19.72 3.29 21.96
CA ILE A 9 -19.62 3.37 20.51
C ILE A 9 -19.30 1.95 20.08
N LYS A 10 -20.28 1.23 19.51
CA LYS A 10 -20.02 -0.03 18.82
C LYS A 10 -18.91 0.32 17.84
N SER A 11 -17.74 -0.27 18.02
CA SER A 11 -16.65 -0.08 17.08
C SER A 11 -17.22 -0.36 15.70
N LEU A 12 -17.18 0.63 14.82
CA LEU A 12 -17.39 0.42 13.40
C LEU A 12 -16.29 -0.56 12.99
N LYS A 13 -16.61 -1.86 12.98
CA LYS A 13 -15.75 -2.88 12.41
C LYS A 13 -15.78 -2.63 10.91
N PHE A 14 -14.89 -1.77 10.47
CA PHE A 14 -14.66 -1.54 9.06
C PHE A 14 -14.16 -2.85 8.46
N TRP A 15 -14.93 -3.39 7.53
CA TRP A 15 -14.52 -4.50 6.69
C TRP A 15 -13.62 -3.92 5.61
N HIS A 16 -12.33 -3.84 5.91
CA HIS A 16 -11.34 -3.30 4.98
C HIS A 16 -10.99 -4.38 3.96
N GLY A 17 -11.50 -4.20 2.76
CA GLY A 17 -11.22 -5.03 1.61
C GLY A 17 -10.07 -4.51 0.78
N THR A 18 -8.88 -5.10 0.87
CA THR A 18 -7.72 -4.65 0.10
C THR A 18 -6.62 -5.70 0.11
N THR A 19 -5.89 -5.79 -1.00
CA THR A 19 -4.56 -6.41 -1.03
C THR A 19 -3.58 -5.45 -1.67
N THR A 20 -2.59 -5.02 -0.89
CA THR A 20 -1.41 -4.32 -1.40
C THR A 20 -0.17 -5.16 -1.10
N LEU A 21 0.83 -5.08 -1.97
CA LEU A 21 2.13 -5.68 -1.70
C LEU A 21 3.24 -4.84 -2.32
N ALA A 22 4.42 -4.94 -1.72
CA ALA A 22 5.63 -4.38 -2.25
C ALA A 22 6.83 -5.24 -1.89
N PHE A 23 7.82 -5.31 -2.78
CA PHE A 23 9.08 -5.98 -2.51
C PHE A 23 10.24 -5.38 -3.28
N VAL A 24 11.42 -5.44 -2.67
CA VAL A 24 12.69 -4.94 -3.21
C VAL A 24 13.40 -6.08 -3.92
N CYS A 25 13.81 -5.86 -5.15
CA CYS A 25 14.66 -6.76 -5.93
C CYS A 25 15.80 -5.97 -6.59
N GLN A 26 16.71 -6.67 -7.26
CA GLN A 26 17.83 -6.04 -7.99
C GLN A 26 17.35 -4.99 -9.00
N SER A 27 16.18 -5.20 -9.61
CA SER A 27 15.62 -4.32 -10.62
C SER A 27 14.97 -3.04 -10.07
N GLY A 28 14.72 -2.93 -8.77
CA GLY A 28 13.91 -1.86 -8.19
C GLY A 28 13.02 -2.33 -7.04
N ILE A 29 12.06 -1.50 -6.67
CA ILE A 29 10.94 -1.90 -5.81
C ILE A 29 9.72 -2.11 -6.70
N ILE A 30 9.14 -3.31 -6.65
CA ILE A 30 7.86 -3.61 -7.31
C ILE A 30 6.75 -3.39 -6.30
N VAL A 31 5.73 -2.63 -6.71
CA VAL A 31 4.51 -2.40 -5.93
C VAL A 31 3.34 -2.90 -6.76
N SER A 32 2.49 -3.75 -6.18
CA SER A 32 1.28 -4.22 -6.84
C SER A 32 0.09 -4.14 -5.89
N VAL A 33 -1.04 -3.66 -6.39
CA VAL A 33 -2.27 -3.46 -5.60
C VAL A 33 -3.50 -3.87 -6.39
N ASP A 34 -4.53 -4.32 -5.68
CA ASP A 34 -5.88 -4.43 -6.24
C ASP A 34 -6.58 -3.04 -6.30
N SER A 35 -7.81 -2.97 -6.81
CA SER A 35 -8.55 -1.70 -6.93
C SER A 35 -10.00 -1.76 -6.45
N ARG A 36 -10.41 -2.83 -5.75
CA ARG A 36 -11.76 -2.95 -5.19
C ARG A 36 -11.88 -2.18 -3.88
N ALA A 37 -12.96 -1.43 -3.70
CA ALA A 37 -13.35 -0.85 -2.43
C ALA A 37 -14.76 -1.33 -2.05
N SER A 38 -14.87 -1.91 -0.87
CA SER A 38 -16.12 -2.45 -0.32
C SER A 38 -16.70 -1.55 0.76
N MET A 39 -18.03 -1.44 0.78
CA MET A 39 -18.83 -0.82 1.85
C MET A 39 -19.61 -1.93 2.56
N GLY A 40 -18.92 -2.66 3.46
CA GLY A 40 -19.45 -3.92 3.97
C GLY A 40 -19.48 -4.97 2.87
N LYS A 41 -20.65 -5.58 2.62
CA LYS A 41 -20.82 -6.60 1.56
C LYS A 41 -20.98 -6.02 0.16
N TYR A 42 -21.28 -4.73 0.04
CA TYR A 42 -21.49 -4.06 -1.24
C TYR A 42 -20.15 -3.59 -1.82
N ILE A 43 -19.93 -3.80 -3.12
CA ILE A 43 -18.76 -3.25 -3.81
C ILE A 43 -19.08 -1.81 -4.20
N GLY A 44 -18.47 -0.84 -3.51
CA GLY A 44 -18.65 0.58 -3.79
C GLY A 44 -17.96 1.01 -5.09
N SER A 45 -16.76 0.47 -5.35
CA SER A 45 -16.03 0.71 -6.61
C SER A 45 -15.06 -0.42 -6.90
N SER A 46 -14.84 -0.70 -8.19
CA SER A 46 -13.86 -1.67 -8.67
C SER A 46 -12.59 -1.03 -9.23
N ASN A 47 -12.46 0.31 -9.20
CA ASN A 47 -11.38 1.05 -9.86
C ASN A 47 -10.76 2.14 -8.96
N VAL A 48 -10.60 1.84 -7.67
CA VAL A 48 -9.94 2.74 -6.71
C VAL A 48 -8.42 2.71 -6.89
N ARG A 49 -7.80 3.89 -6.90
CA ARG A 49 -6.33 4.03 -6.93
C ARG A 49 -5.78 3.85 -5.52
N LYS A 50 -5.25 2.66 -5.21
CA LYS A 50 -4.67 2.34 -3.89
C LYS A 50 -3.16 2.59 -3.78
N VAL A 51 -2.55 3.11 -4.84
CA VAL A 51 -1.21 3.69 -4.78
C VAL A 51 -1.38 5.20 -4.89
N ILE A 52 -0.85 5.92 -3.91
CA ILE A 52 -0.93 7.37 -3.80
C ILE A 52 0.45 7.92 -4.12
N PRO A 53 0.62 8.68 -5.21
CA PRO A 53 1.85 9.43 -5.44
C PRO A 53 2.02 10.48 -4.35
N ILE A 54 3.05 10.32 -3.50
CA ILE A 54 3.40 11.32 -2.48
C ILE A 54 4.18 12.45 -3.15
N ASN A 55 5.13 12.10 -4.02
CA ASN A 55 5.88 12.99 -4.90
C ASN A 55 6.47 12.16 -6.07
N ASP A 56 7.35 12.73 -6.91
CA ASP A 56 7.88 12.06 -8.11
C ASP A 56 8.80 10.86 -7.85
N TYR A 57 9.29 10.68 -6.61
CA TYR A 57 10.20 9.59 -6.23
C TYR A 57 9.69 8.73 -5.08
N MET A 58 8.50 9.02 -4.56
CA MET A 58 7.91 8.36 -3.41
C MET A 58 6.43 8.02 -3.65
N LEU A 59 6.10 6.77 -3.35
CA LEU A 59 4.76 6.22 -3.39
C LEU A 59 4.30 5.85 -1.97
N GLY A 60 3.02 6.06 -1.73
CA GLY A 60 2.29 5.53 -0.60
C GLY A 60 1.28 4.46 -1.05
N THR A 61 0.87 3.58 -0.15
CA THR A 61 -0.18 2.59 -0.45
C THR A 61 -1.30 2.65 0.56
N MET A 62 -2.53 2.54 0.07
CA MET A 62 -3.74 2.61 0.87
C MET A 62 -4.24 1.21 1.24
N ALA A 63 -4.09 0.81 2.50
CA ALA A 63 -4.85 -0.26 3.12
C ALA A 63 -5.39 0.22 4.48
N GLY A 64 -6.65 -0.12 4.79
CA GLY A 64 -7.37 0.44 5.93
C GLY A 64 -8.46 1.44 5.50
N GLY A 65 -8.65 2.49 6.28
CA GLY A 65 -9.59 3.56 6.00
C GLY A 65 -9.15 4.39 4.79
N ALA A 66 -9.94 4.38 3.72
CA ALA A 66 -9.56 5.05 2.48
C ALA A 66 -9.34 6.56 2.66
N ALA A 67 -10.18 7.21 3.47
CA ALA A 67 -10.04 8.63 3.80
C ALA A 67 -8.77 8.90 4.63
N ASP A 68 -8.50 8.06 5.63
CA ASP A 68 -7.36 8.22 6.54
C ASP A 68 -6.04 8.14 5.77
N CYS A 69 -5.83 7.06 5.01
CA CYS A 69 -4.59 6.90 4.24
C CYS A 69 -4.42 8.04 3.23
N PHE A 70 -5.46 8.36 2.46
CA PHE A 70 -5.37 9.41 1.44
C PHE A 70 -5.05 10.77 2.04
N PHE A 71 -5.73 11.16 3.12
CA PHE A 71 -5.52 12.44 3.78
C PHE A 71 -4.10 12.55 4.35
N TRP A 72 -3.66 11.54 5.10
CA TRP A 72 -2.38 11.59 5.78
C TRP A 72 -1.19 11.47 4.83
N GLU A 73 -1.28 10.63 3.79
CA GLU A 73 -0.22 10.52 2.77
C GLU A 73 -0.13 11.78 1.90
N ARG A 74 -1.26 12.43 1.59
CA ARG A 74 -1.26 13.74 0.92
C ARG A 74 -0.59 14.81 1.78
N ASN A 75 -0.89 14.86 3.08
CA ASN A 75 -0.25 15.79 4.00
C ASN A 75 1.25 15.52 4.15
N LEU A 76 1.66 14.25 4.13
CA LEU A 76 3.08 13.89 4.09
C LEU A 76 3.76 14.48 2.84
N GLY A 77 3.12 14.40 1.67
CA GLY A 77 3.63 15.02 0.44
C GLY A 77 3.89 16.52 0.58
N ILE A 78 2.96 17.25 1.21
CA ILE A 78 3.12 18.68 1.50
C ILE A 78 4.34 18.94 2.39
N ILE A 79 4.48 18.17 3.48
CA ILE A 79 5.60 18.33 4.41
C ILE A 79 6.94 17.98 3.72
N CYS A 80 6.96 16.93 2.90
CA CYS A 80 8.15 16.55 2.13
C CYS A 80 8.56 17.64 1.15
N HIS A 81 7.59 18.27 0.48
CA HIS A 81 7.86 19.37 -0.45
C HIS A 81 8.37 20.63 0.28
N LEU A 82 7.77 20.97 1.43
CA LEU A 82 8.25 22.08 2.25
C LEU A 82 9.69 21.84 2.74
N TYR A 83 10.01 20.62 3.16
CA TYR A 83 11.36 20.23 3.52
C TYR A 83 12.35 20.44 2.36
N GLU A 84 11.97 20.03 1.15
CA GLU A 84 12.80 20.19 -0.05
C GLU A 84 13.07 21.66 -0.37
N LEU A 85 12.07 22.53 -0.26
CA LEU A 85 12.22 23.98 -0.45
C LEU A 85 13.15 24.62 0.59
N GLN A 86 13.05 24.20 1.86
CA GLN A 86 13.86 24.75 2.95
C GLN A 86 15.32 24.30 2.92
N ASN A 87 15.57 23.04 2.53
CA ASN A 87 16.89 22.43 2.60
C ASN A 87 17.59 22.32 1.24
N GLN A 88 16.90 22.69 0.15
CA GLN A 88 17.38 22.53 -1.24
C GLN A 88 17.77 21.08 -1.59
N HIS A 89 17.24 20.11 -0.85
CA HIS A 89 17.49 18.70 -1.07
C HIS A 89 16.27 17.86 -0.68
N LYS A 90 16.04 16.78 -1.43
CA LYS A 90 14.95 15.83 -1.20
C LYS A 90 15.07 15.14 0.15
N ILE A 91 13.93 14.93 0.81
CA ILE A 91 13.89 14.15 2.05
C ILE A 91 14.20 12.67 1.78
N SER A 92 14.89 12.02 2.71
CA SER A 92 15.08 10.56 2.66
C SER A 92 13.77 9.81 2.89
N ILE A 93 13.65 8.60 2.37
CA ILE A 93 12.47 7.75 2.60
C ILE A 93 12.36 7.38 4.09
N SER A 94 13.51 7.24 4.76
CA SER A 94 13.56 7.06 6.21
C SER A 94 13.02 8.28 6.96
N GLY A 95 13.42 9.49 6.56
CA GLY A 95 12.93 10.74 7.14
C GLY A 95 11.42 10.91 6.94
N ALA A 96 10.94 10.74 5.71
CA ALA A 96 9.52 10.87 5.39
C ALA A 96 8.66 9.84 6.15
N SER A 97 9.05 8.58 6.17
CA SER A 97 8.33 7.56 6.95
C SER A 97 8.32 7.87 8.45
N LYS A 98 9.38 8.46 9.01
CA LYS A 98 9.42 8.86 10.43
C LYS A 98 8.50 10.05 10.72
N ILE A 99 8.46 11.05 9.83
CA ILE A 99 7.51 12.17 9.91
C ILE A 99 6.07 11.63 9.87
N PHE A 100 5.78 10.74 8.93
CA PHE A 100 4.47 10.10 8.80
C PHE A 100 4.05 9.38 10.07
N THR A 101 4.92 8.53 10.62
CA THR A 101 4.68 7.85 11.90
C THR A 101 4.41 8.82 13.04
N ASN A 102 5.18 9.92 13.14
CA ASN A 102 4.96 10.94 14.17
C ASN A 102 3.63 11.68 14.00
N MET A 103 3.15 11.88 12.76
CA MET A 103 1.83 12.44 12.49
C MET A 103 0.74 11.49 12.99
N ILE A 104 0.83 10.20 12.66
CA ILE A 104 -0.16 9.20 13.06
C ILE A 104 -0.16 9.00 14.58
N TYR A 105 1.01 9.00 15.22
CA TYR A 105 1.14 8.82 16.66
C TYR A 105 0.33 9.84 17.48
N LYS A 106 0.21 11.09 16.99
CA LYS A 106 -0.60 12.14 17.64
C LYS A 106 -2.09 11.79 17.74
N TYR A 107 -2.55 10.90 16.88
CA TYR A 107 -3.94 10.45 16.80
C TYR A 107 -4.10 8.97 17.18
N LYS A 108 -3.08 8.39 17.83
CA LYS A 108 -3.14 7.02 18.34
C LYS A 108 -4.37 6.84 19.25
N ASN A 109 -5.05 5.71 19.14
CA ASN A 109 -6.31 5.41 19.83
C ASN A 109 -7.51 6.31 19.46
N SER A 110 -7.41 7.18 18.44
CA SER A 110 -8.52 8.03 17.98
C SER A 110 -9.40 7.35 16.92
N GLY A 111 -9.14 6.08 16.60
CA GLY A 111 -9.91 5.30 15.62
C GLY A 111 -9.41 5.37 14.18
N LEU A 112 -8.19 5.85 13.93
CA LEU A 112 -7.56 5.81 12.61
C LEU A 112 -7.36 4.36 12.14
N SER A 113 -7.56 4.12 10.84
CA SER A 113 -7.29 2.83 10.20
C SER A 113 -6.30 3.01 9.04
N ILE A 114 -5.04 2.68 9.28
CA ILE A 114 -3.92 2.89 8.35
C ILE A 114 -3.02 1.66 8.39
N GLY A 115 -2.75 1.11 7.23
CA GLY A 115 -1.70 0.14 6.96
C GLY A 115 -0.99 0.57 5.68
N ALA A 116 -0.13 1.59 5.79
CA ALA A 116 0.50 2.23 4.64
C ALA A 116 1.92 1.73 4.45
N MET A 117 2.33 1.61 3.19
CA MET A 117 3.73 1.43 2.81
C MET A 117 4.25 2.75 2.25
N ILE A 118 5.33 3.26 2.81
CA ILE A 118 6.08 4.40 2.28
C ILE A 118 7.26 3.85 1.50
N ILE A 119 7.25 4.09 0.19
CA ILE A 119 8.10 3.42 -0.79
C ILE A 119 8.82 4.46 -1.61
N GLY A 120 10.12 4.33 -1.79
CA GLY A 120 10.89 5.25 -2.61
C GLY A 120 12.32 4.81 -2.81
N TRP A 121 13.08 5.61 -3.53
CA TRP A 121 14.52 5.42 -3.68
C TRP A 121 15.23 6.71 -3.31
N ASP A 122 16.17 6.64 -2.36
CA ASP A 122 16.98 7.78 -1.94
C ASP A 122 18.49 7.45 -2.05
N GLN A 123 19.32 8.32 -1.49
CA GLN A 123 20.79 8.14 -1.48
C GLN A 123 21.24 6.84 -0.78
N THR A 124 20.43 6.31 0.13
CA THR A 124 20.70 5.03 0.83
C THR A 124 20.19 3.81 0.05
N GLY A 125 19.64 4.03 -1.14
CA GLY A 125 19.09 2.99 -2.01
C GLY A 125 17.57 2.82 -1.87
N PRO A 126 17.04 1.62 -2.16
CA PRO A 126 15.61 1.37 -2.06
C PRO A 126 15.13 1.42 -0.60
N GLY A 127 14.10 2.23 -0.36
CA GLY A 127 13.41 2.36 0.92
C GLY A 127 12.00 1.79 0.82
N LEU A 128 11.69 0.80 1.66
CA LEU A 128 10.35 0.26 1.86
C LEU A 128 10.07 0.22 3.36
N PHE A 129 9.13 1.05 3.80
CA PHE A 129 8.73 1.17 5.20
C PHE A 129 7.26 0.88 5.35
N TYR A 130 6.92 0.03 6.30
CA TYR A 130 5.54 -0.17 6.75
C TYR A 130 5.23 0.75 7.93
N VAL A 131 4.08 1.41 7.88
CA VAL A 131 3.55 2.24 8.98
C VAL A 131 2.07 1.91 9.21
N ASP A 132 1.70 1.68 10.47
CA ASP A 132 0.32 1.35 10.85
C ASP A 132 -0.33 2.39 11.78
N SER A 133 -1.63 2.20 12.06
CA SER A 133 -2.42 3.01 13.00
C SER A 133 -1.85 3.09 14.41
N GLU A 134 -1.10 2.08 14.83
CA GLU A 134 -0.48 2.03 16.15
C GLU A 134 0.84 2.82 16.20
N ALA A 135 1.19 3.43 15.06
CA ALA A 135 2.45 4.13 14.80
C ALA A 135 3.67 3.20 14.91
N ASN A 136 3.51 1.92 14.60
CA ASN A 136 4.64 1.06 14.33
C ASN A 136 5.30 1.49 13.02
N ARG A 137 6.62 1.42 12.97
CA ARG A 137 7.40 1.74 11.77
C ARG A 137 8.52 0.73 11.59
N ILE A 138 8.50 0.03 10.48
CA ILE A 138 9.47 -1.05 10.22
C ILE A 138 10.02 -0.91 8.80
N LYS A 139 11.35 -0.98 8.65
CA LYS A 139 12.00 -1.09 7.33
C LYS A 139 12.00 -2.56 6.93
N ILE A 140 11.42 -2.90 5.78
CA ILE A 140 11.23 -4.28 5.34
C ILE A 140 11.61 -4.40 3.86
N LYS A 141 12.03 -5.59 3.41
CA LYS A 141 12.34 -5.85 1.99
C LYS A 141 11.14 -6.35 1.19
N MET A 142 10.13 -6.89 1.84
CA MET A 142 8.95 -7.50 1.23
C MET A 142 7.81 -7.48 2.23
N ILE A 143 6.63 -7.04 1.81
CA ILE A 143 5.44 -7.02 2.66
C ILE A 143 4.17 -7.08 1.81
N SER A 144 3.11 -7.67 2.35
CA SER A 144 1.75 -7.52 1.89
C SER A 144 0.84 -7.04 3.02
N VAL A 145 -0.08 -6.13 2.72
CA VAL A 145 -0.98 -5.50 3.70
C VAL A 145 -2.42 -5.57 3.19
N GLY A 146 -3.35 -5.79 4.12
CA GLY A 146 -4.80 -5.85 3.87
C GLY A 146 -5.39 -7.25 4.03
N SER A 147 -6.68 -7.38 3.72
CA SER A 147 -7.47 -8.61 3.91
C SER A 147 -6.95 -9.81 3.13
N GLY A 148 -6.45 -9.62 1.90
CA GLY A 148 -5.89 -10.70 1.09
C GLY A 148 -4.39 -10.90 1.23
N SER A 149 -3.75 -10.25 2.21
CA SER A 149 -2.30 -10.29 2.39
C SER A 149 -1.74 -11.70 2.57
N THR A 150 -2.42 -12.55 3.35
CA THR A 150 -1.99 -13.93 3.61
C THR A 150 -1.96 -14.77 2.33
N PHE A 151 -2.92 -14.59 1.43
CA PHE A 151 -2.93 -15.25 0.13
C PHE A 151 -1.82 -14.74 -0.78
N ALA A 152 -1.56 -13.42 -0.76
CA ALA A 152 -0.48 -12.82 -1.53
C ALA A 152 0.89 -13.34 -1.08
N PHE A 153 1.11 -13.47 0.24
CA PHE A 153 2.36 -14.00 0.81
C PHE A 153 2.67 -15.42 0.31
N GLY A 154 1.68 -16.32 0.21
CA GLY A 154 1.95 -17.69 -0.27
C GLY A 154 2.58 -17.75 -1.67
N ILE A 155 2.14 -16.87 -2.58
CA ILE A 155 2.74 -16.76 -3.92
C ILE A 155 4.05 -15.96 -3.88
N LEU A 156 4.09 -14.89 -3.09
CA LEU A 156 5.23 -14.00 -3.00
C LEU A 156 6.46 -14.73 -2.41
N ASP A 157 6.29 -15.43 -1.30
CA ASP A 157 7.35 -16.17 -0.59
C ASP A 157 7.90 -17.32 -1.42
N SER A 158 7.07 -17.97 -2.25
CA SER A 158 7.50 -19.08 -3.11
C SER A 158 8.25 -18.62 -4.36
N GLY A 159 7.91 -17.45 -4.91
CA GLY A 159 8.53 -16.91 -6.13
C GLY A 159 9.65 -15.89 -5.91
N TYR A 160 9.74 -15.29 -4.73
CA TYR A 160 10.66 -14.17 -4.49
C TYR A 160 12.13 -14.60 -4.51
N LYS A 161 12.93 -13.89 -5.31
CA LYS A 161 14.39 -13.95 -5.33
C LYS A 161 14.97 -12.56 -5.47
N TRP A 162 16.13 -12.30 -4.87
CA TRP A 162 16.78 -10.98 -4.98
C TRP A 162 17.13 -10.63 -6.44
N ASN A 163 17.61 -11.62 -7.20
CA ASN A 163 18.09 -11.49 -8.57
C ASN A 163 16.99 -11.69 -9.63
N LEU A 164 15.72 -11.42 -9.29
CA LEU A 164 14.63 -11.44 -10.28
C LEU A 164 14.89 -10.40 -11.37
N SER A 165 14.70 -10.81 -12.63
CA SER A 165 14.60 -9.87 -13.73
C SER A 165 13.38 -8.97 -13.55
N LEU A 166 13.37 -7.81 -14.22
CA LEU A 166 12.25 -6.88 -14.12
C LEU A 166 10.92 -7.55 -14.53
N LYS A 167 10.93 -8.36 -15.58
CA LYS A 167 9.73 -9.06 -16.08
C LYS A 167 9.22 -10.07 -15.05
N GLU A 168 10.09 -10.91 -14.50
CA GLU A 168 9.72 -11.90 -13.48
C GLU A 168 9.21 -11.23 -12.21
N GLY A 169 9.82 -10.12 -11.78
CA GLY A 169 9.34 -9.35 -10.62
C GLY A 169 7.95 -8.77 -10.84
N ILE A 170 7.69 -8.17 -12.02
CA ILE A 170 6.36 -7.66 -12.36
C ILE A 170 5.33 -8.80 -12.36
N GLU A 171 5.66 -9.91 -13.01
CA GLU A 171 4.78 -11.08 -13.10
C GLU A 171 4.50 -11.71 -11.73
N LEU A 172 5.51 -11.81 -10.86
CA LEU A 172 5.35 -12.27 -9.48
C LEU A 172 4.37 -11.37 -8.72
N GLY A 173 4.57 -10.05 -8.76
CA GLY A 173 3.67 -9.10 -8.09
C GLY A 173 2.23 -9.17 -8.61
N LYS A 174 2.05 -9.31 -9.93
CA LYS A 174 0.73 -9.50 -10.54
C LYS A 174 0.08 -10.80 -10.11
N ASN A 175 0.80 -11.92 -10.20
CA ASN A 175 0.28 -13.23 -9.82
C ASN A 175 -0.11 -13.26 -8.33
N SER A 176 0.68 -12.65 -7.45
CA SER A 176 0.34 -12.54 -6.02
C SER A 176 -0.98 -11.79 -5.79
N ILE A 177 -1.20 -10.65 -6.45
CA ILE A 177 -2.48 -9.93 -6.36
C ILE A 177 -3.63 -10.72 -7.01
N PHE A 178 -3.39 -11.34 -8.15
CA PHE A 178 -4.39 -12.14 -8.86
C PHE A 178 -4.92 -13.28 -7.99
N HIS A 179 -4.01 -14.07 -7.39
CA HIS A 179 -4.40 -15.19 -6.53
C HIS A 179 -5.04 -14.71 -5.22
N ALA A 180 -4.57 -13.60 -4.65
CA ALA A 180 -5.23 -12.99 -3.51
C ALA A 180 -6.65 -12.53 -3.83
N ALA A 181 -6.88 -11.85 -4.95
CA ALA A 181 -8.20 -11.43 -5.40
C ALA A 181 -9.13 -12.60 -5.75
N PHE A 182 -8.58 -13.74 -6.15
CA PHE A 182 -9.37 -14.96 -6.39
C PHE A 182 -9.90 -15.58 -5.09
N LYS A 183 -9.18 -15.43 -3.97
CA LYS A 183 -9.53 -16.05 -2.68
C LYS A 183 -10.20 -15.09 -1.70
N ASP A 184 -9.76 -13.84 -1.65
CA ASP A 184 -10.33 -12.80 -0.79
C ASP A 184 -11.49 -12.08 -1.47
N ALA A 185 -12.69 -12.23 -0.91
CA ALA A 185 -13.93 -11.64 -1.45
C ALA A 185 -13.86 -10.11 -1.59
N TYR A 186 -13.06 -9.46 -0.74
CA TYR A 186 -12.98 -8.01 -0.69
C TYR A 186 -11.86 -7.41 -1.54
N SER A 187 -11.02 -8.25 -2.15
CA SER A 187 -9.98 -7.83 -3.10
C SER A 187 -10.43 -8.09 -4.54
N GLY A 188 -10.06 -7.22 -5.48
CA GLY A 188 -10.38 -7.43 -6.89
C GLY A 188 -10.36 -6.17 -7.75
N GLY A 189 -11.08 -6.22 -8.88
CA GLY A 189 -11.09 -5.14 -9.88
C GLY A 189 -9.89 -5.27 -10.81
N LYS A 190 -8.93 -4.35 -10.70
CA LYS A 190 -7.72 -4.29 -11.52
C LYS A 190 -6.48 -4.49 -10.68
N ILE A 191 -5.44 -5.05 -11.31
CA ILE A 191 -4.09 -5.11 -10.79
C ILE A 191 -3.35 -3.87 -11.29
N ASN A 192 -2.94 -2.99 -10.38
CA ASN A 192 -2.08 -1.87 -10.71
C ASN A 192 -0.67 -2.17 -10.22
N SER A 193 0.30 -2.14 -11.13
CA SER A 193 1.71 -2.39 -10.81
C SER A 193 2.57 -1.17 -11.10
N TYR A 194 3.48 -0.87 -10.18
CA TYR A 194 4.43 0.24 -10.25
C TYR A 194 5.85 -0.26 -10.00
N LEU A 195 6.81 0.39 -10.64
CA LEU A 195 8.25 0.18 -10.44
C LEU A 195 8.83 1.44 -9.85
N VAL A 196 9.58 1.31 -8.75
CA VAL A 196 10.34 2.40 -8.14
C VAL A 196 11.83 2.15 -8.33
N ARG A 197 12.53 3.15 -8.87
CA ARG A 197 13.97 3.16 -9.14
C ARG A 197 14.58 4.48 -8.67
N ASN A 198 15.90 4.61 -8.82
CA ASN A 198 16.65 5.81 -8.46
C ASN A 198 16.18 7.10 -9.15
N ASN A 199 15.61 7.01 -10.34
CA ASN A 199 15.09 8.14 -11.10
C ASN A 199 13.61 8.46 -10.81
N GLY A 200 12.98 7.73 -9.90
CA GLY A 200 11.58 7.91 -9.52
C GLY A 200 10.75 6.65 -9.74
N TRP A 201 9.43 6.82 -9.81
CA TRP A 201 8.50 5.72 -10.02
C TRP A 201 7.81 5.79 -11.39
N ILE A 202 7.45 4.63 -11.93
CA ILE A 202 6.66 4.51 -13.15
C ILE A 202 5.49 3.55 -12.93
N LYS A 203 4.33 3.88 -13.50
CA LYS A 203 3.20 2.94 -13.57
C LYS A 203 3.45 1.98 -14.73
N ILE A 204 3.54 0.69 -14.44
CA ILE A 204 3.88 -0.35 -15.40
C ILE A 204 2.62 -0.88 -16.09
N ALA A 205 1.60 -1.19 -15.30
CA ALA A 205 0.43 -1.91 -15.77
C ALA A 205 -0.85 -1.55 -14.99
N SER A 206 -1.99 -1.74 -15.65
CA SER A 206 -3.32 -1.65 -15.07
C SER A 206 -4.22 -2.67 -15.77
N GLU A 207 -4.28 -3.89 -15.22
CA GLU A 207 -4.89 -5.06 -15.87
C GLU A 207 -6.17 -5.46 -15.16
N ASP A 208 -7.20 -5.84 -15.92
CA ASP A 208 -8.47 -6.28 -15.35
C ASP A 208 -8.38 -7.75 -14.92
N ILE A 209 -8.61 -8.01 -13.63
CA ILE A 209 -8.49 -9.36 -13.03
C ILE A 209 -9.49 -10.32 -13.64
N GLY A 210 -10.70 -9.84 -13.97
CA GLY A 210 -11.73 -10.66 -14.60
C GLY A 210 -11.28 -11.15 -15.97
N LYS A 211 -10.74 -10.26 -16.80
CA LYS A 211 -10.18 -10.63 -18.12
C LYS A 211 -9.03 -11.61 -18.00
N GLU A 212 -8.08 -11.36 -17.09
CA GLU A 212 -6.96 -12.27 -16.82
C GLU A 212 -7.45 -13.66 -16.39
N PHE A 213 -8.47 -13.71 -15.53
CA PHE A 213 -9.07 -14.99 -15.10
C PHE A 213 -9.66 -15.77 -16.28
N PHE A 214 -10.41 -15.09 -17.16
CA PHE A 214 -10.97 -15.72 -18.37
C PHE A 214 -9.89 -16.24 -19.31
N LEU A 215 -8.79 -15.50 -19.50
CA LEU A 215 -7.69 -15.91 -20.38
C LEU A 215 -6.90 -17.10 -19.81
N LYS A 216 -6.71 -17.15 -18.49
CA LYS A 216 -5.81 -18.12 -17.85
C LYS A 216 -6.47 -19.47 -17.55
N TYR A 217 -7.78 -19.49 -17.28
CA TYR A 217 -8.48 -20.69 -16.77
C TYR A 217 -9.64 -21.20 -17.62
N LYS A 218 -9.99 -20.53 -18.72
CA LYS A 218 -10.98 -21.05 -19.66
C LYS A 218 -10.29 -21.99 -20.66
N LYS A 219 -9.97 -23.20 -20.20
CA LYS A 219 -9.75 -24.38 -21.05
C LYS A 219 -11.04 -25.19 -21.11
#